data_AF-X0VFF1-F1
#
_entry.id   AF-X0VFF1-F1
#
_cell.length_a   1.000
_cell.length_b   1.000
_cell.length_c   1.000
_cell.angle_alpha   90.00
_cell.angle_beta   90.00
_cell.angle_gamma   90.00
#
_symmetry.space_group_name_H-M   'P 1'
#
loop_
_entity.id
_entity.type
_entity.pdbx_description
1 polymer ?
#
loop_
_entity_poly.entity_id
_entity_poly.type
_entity_poly.pdbx_seq_one_letter_code
_entity_poly.pdbx_strand_id
1 'polypeptide(L)' 'MKKGTKYALILGAIPFVTLVFALPLVNRIHPVVLGLPFLLFWILAWVILTPAILF' A
#
# COMPACT_ATOMS: atom_id res chain seq x y z
N MET A 1 -26.37 5.47 -11.97
CA MET A 1 -25.04 4.85 -12.16
C MET A 1 -25.22 3.35 -12.39
N LYS A 2 -24.54 2.75 -13.37
CA LYS A 2 -24.58 1.28 -13.57
C LYS A 2 -24.07 0.60 -12.28
N LYS A 3 -24.67 -0.53 -11.86
CA LYS A 3 -24.28 -1.23 -10.62
C LYS A 3 -22.76 -1.46 -10.52
N GLY A 4 -22.12 -1.87 -11.62
CA GLY A 4 -20.66 -2.08 -11.68
C GLY A 4 -19.82 -0.84 -11.39
N THR A 5 -20.27 0.35 -11.81
CA THR A 5 -19.54 1.61 -11.57
C THR A 5 -19.48 1.95 -10.07
N LYS A 6 -20.55 1.67 -9.33
CA LYS A 6 -20.57 1.92 -7.88
C LYS A 6 -19.54 1.05 -7.15
N TYR A 7 -19.46 -0.24 -7.51
CA TYR A 7 -18.48 -1.15 -6.92
C TYR A 7 -17.05 -0.77 -7.28
N ALA A 8 -16.78 -0.42 -8.54
CA ALA A 8 -15.46 0.05 -8.96
C ALA A 8 -15.02 1.30 -8.19
N LEU A 9 -15.92 2.25 -7.95
CA LEU A 9 -15.63 3.44 -7.16
C LEU A 9 -15.35 3.13 -5.69
N ILE A 10 -16.13 2.21 -5.08
CA ILE A 10 -15.89 1.79 -3.69
C ILE A 10 -14.53 1.10 -3.58
N LEU A 11 -14.23 0.16 -4.48
CA LEU A 11 -12.95 -0.57 -4.47
C LEU A 11 -11.76 0.35 -4.76
N GLY A 12 -11.90 1.29 -5.69
CA GLY A 12 -10.86 2.27 -6.02
C GLY A 12 -10.66 3.34 -4.94
N ALA A 13 -11.68 3.64 -4.14
CA ALA A 13 -11.56 4.56 -3.01
C ALA A 13 -10.69 4.00 -1.88
N ILE A 14 -10.61 2.67 -1.72
CA ILE A 14 -9.82 2.02 -0.66
C ILE A 14 -8.32 2.40 -0.75
N PRO A 15 -7.61 2.17 -1.87
CA PRO A 15 -6.21 2.57 -1.98
C PRO A 15 -6.07 4.09 -1.89
N PHE A 16 -6.99 4.88 -2.43
CA PHE A 16 -6.95 6.34 -2.32
C PHE A 16 -6.97 6.82 -0.86
N VAL A 17 -7.96 6.38 -0.07
CA VAL A 17 -8.07 6.76 1.35
C VAL A 17 -6.86 6.27 2.14
N THR A 18 -6.40 5.05 1.87
CA THR A 18 -5.20 4.50 2.53
C THR A 18 -3.96 5.34 2.23
N LEU A 19 -3.76 5.73 0.97
CA LEU A 19 -2.61 6.55 0.58
C LEU A 19 -2.72 8.00 1.08
N VAL A 20 -3.91 8.56 1.24
CA VAL A 20 -4.06 9.93 1.74
C VAL A 20 -3.90 10.00 3.26
N PHE A 21 -4.53 9.08 4.00
CA PHE A 21 -4.62 9.19 5.46
C PHE A 21 -3.62 8.29 6.19
N ALA A 22 -3.32 7.09 5.68
CA ALA A 22 -2.44 6.16 6.38
C ALA A 22 -0.96 6.40 6.07
N LEU A 23 -0.60 6.81 4.85
CA LEU A 23 0.80 7.07 4.46
C LEU A 23 1.52 8.03 5.41
N PRO A 24 0.96 9.21 5.77
CA PRO A 24 1.64 10.12 6.70
C PRO A 24 1.93 9.50 8.07
N LEU A 25 1.10 8.55 8.52
CA LEU A 25 1.28 7.86 9.80
C LEU A 25 2.41 6.84 9.75
N VAL A 26 2.57 6.13 8.63
CA VAL A 26 3.59 5.08 8.46
C VAL A 26 4.88 5.59 7.83
N ASN A 27 4.85 6.74 7.16
CA ASN A 27 6.02 7.41 6.59
C ASN A 27 6.83 8.14 7.67
N ARG A 28 7.47 7.35 8.52
CA ARG A 28 8.29 7.78 9.64
C ARG A 28 9.60 6.99 9.65
N ILE A 29 10.65 7.60 10.17
CA ILE A 29 11.98 6.97 10.22
C ILE A 29 11.97 5.72 11.12
N HIS A 30 11.28 5.78 12.26
CA HIS A 30 11.17 4.67 13.20
C HIS A 30 9.76 4.03 13.18
N PRO A 31 9.63 2.70 13.23
CA PRO A 31 10.71 1.74 13.48
C PRO A 31 11.59 1.48 12.25
N VAL A 32 12.82 1.05 12.51
CA VAL A 32 13.79 0.66 11.49
C VAL A 32 13.84 -0.87 11.45
N VAL A 33 13.73 -1.45 10.26
CA VAL A 33 13.80 -2.89 10.00
C VAL A 33 14.96 -3.15 9.05
N LEU A 34 15.92 -3.99 9.48
CA LEU A 34 17.14 -4.29 8.70
C LEU A 34 17.92 -3.04 8.24
N GLY A 35 17.93 -1.98 9.06
CA GLY A 35 18.60 -0.70 8.73
C GLY A 35 17.80 0.24 7.82
N LEU A 36 16.57 -0.14 7.42
CA LEU A 36 15.68 0.67 6.58
C LEU A 36 14.47 1.17 7.39
N PRO A 37 13.97 2.39 7.13
CA PRO A 37 12.67 2.82 7.66
C PRO A 37 11.57 1.81 7.27
N PHE A 38 10.63 1.56 8.18
CA PHE A 38 9.60 0.53 8.01
C PHE A 38 8.88 0.59 6.65
N LEU A 39 8.46 1.78 6.22
CA LEU A 39 7.75 1.94 4.94
C LEU A 39 8.63 1.57 3.74
N LEU A 40 9.92 1.95 3.76
CA LEU A 40 10.87 1.60 2.70
C LEU A 40 11.12 0.09 2.65
N PHE A 41 11.37 -0.52 3.81
CA PHE A 41 11.50 -1.98 3.91
C PHE A 41 10.28 -2.69 3.33
N TRP A 42 9.08 -2.22 3.70
CA TRP A 42 7.83 -2.82 3.25
C TRP A 42 7.62 -2.73 1.74
N ILE A 43 7.90 -1.56 1.13
CA ILE A 43 7.83 -1.39 -0.33
C ILE A 43 8.79 -2.35 -1.04
N LEU A 44 10.04 -2.43 -0.59
CA LEU A 44 11.03 -3.34 -1.18
C LEU A 44 10.65 -4.81 -1.01
N ALA A 45 10.07 -5.20 0.13
CA ALA A 45 9.55 -6.54 0.34
C ALA A 45 8.47 -6.89 -0.71
N TRP A 46 7.54 -5.98 -1.00
CA TRP A 46 6.51 -6.19 -2.02
C TRP A 46 7.06 -6.24 -3.45
N VAL A 47 8.13 -5.49 -3.76
CA VAL A 47 8.82 -5.58 -5.05
C VAL A 47 9.32 -7.01 -5.31
N ILE A 48 9.79 -7.71 -4.27
CA ILE A 48 10.25 -9.10 -4.37
C ILE A 48 9.07 -10.09 -4.32
N LEU A 49 8.10 -9.87 -3.43
CA LEU A 49 6.96 -10.78 -3.26
C LEU A 49 6.03 -10.80 -4.46
N THR A 50 5.82 -9.68 -5.15
CA THR A 50 4.87 -9.59 -6.27
C THR A 50 5.20 -10.60 -7.39
N PRO A 51 6.43 -10.63 -7.95
CA PRO A 51 6.79 -11.68 -8.89
C PRO A 51 6.72 -13.06 -8.25
N ALA A 52 7.20 -13.24 -7.02
CA ALA A 52 7.18 -14.55 -6.35
C ALA A 52 5.77 -15.15 -6.15
N ILE A 53 4.73 -14.31 -6.07
CA ILE A 53 3.32 -14.74 -5.97
C ILE A 53 2.70 -14.98 -7.35
N LEU A 54 3.17 -14.28 -8.39
CA LEU A 54 2.61 -14.36 -9.74
C LEU A 54 3.27 -15.44 -10.62
N PHE A 55 4.41 -15.98 -10.21
CA PHE A 55 5.05 -17.15 -10.79
C PHE A 55 4.50 -18.45 -10.19
#